data_AF-A0A1G4KD55-F1
#
_entry.id   AF-A0A1G4KD55-F1
#
_cell.length_a   1.000
_cell.length_b   1.000
_cell.length_c   1.000
_cell.angle_alpha   90.00
_cell.angle_beta   90.00
_cell.angle_gamma   90.00
#
_symmetry.space_group_name_H-M   'P 1'
#
loop_
_entity.id
_entity.type
_entity.pdbx_description
1 polymer ?
#
loop_
_entity_poly.entity_id
_entity_poly.type
_entity_poly.pdbx_seq_one_letter_code
_entity_poly.pdbx_strand_id
1 'polypeptide(L)'
;MSKEERQDEDLQRENWERIRSNINFLVDDLDERLVLQTFHSLFSVNVILGSRLLVDALLQKAVKNNGSISSIAALSALVDAYVPSVGSLLVERAAARFLGCFKKNDARGCYAMASLISQLFNYGVAHEIVILQVLHLVTENLNPHSARLTIEIIRQCGCELLAVAKNAHDLVYEGLRTYFQDSKTSYDARREFEVIFELRKRDYRGTPPKIHLPPYEPSRHTYLIDPDQIEVESNTKIVDFVHDPDFATKEEEFGAIQTRVNLLETSPESLPQEPPKDVKIHDMTQSQNLEFKKKVYLTLKGSLSGDEAAHKLLKLRVPDRDKKVVVDTLVMACSQETTYSKFYGVTAERLCSSHRSWQFAFASSFKDGYVLIDDFQAAQVRNMGKLWGHILASDYVGLEVLEVVHMNAEETTSAGRVYLKFLLQELVLDLGIQELKKRLEEPCIQSYLTEMFPVDDVDKTRFSINFFTAIGLGSLTETMRETLKGETLTIQDGGQETNTREFEEAGGAERDDEDQTSTTWEKFNRMRKSRNPNVDDNSVPRDSRRRSRTPPRRRRSRTPTRRRSRSPQARR
;
A
#
# COMPACT_ATOMS: atom_id res chain seq x y z
N MET A 1 27.05 -62.39 -15.15
CA MET A 1 26.08 -61.93 -16.17
C MET A 1 25.24 -63.10 -16.66
N SER A 2 24.38 -63.61 -15.77
CA SER A 2 23.17 -64.35 -16.15
C SER A 2 22.33 -63.53 -17.13
N LYS A 3 21.42 -64.17 -17.91
CA LYS A 3 20.53 -63.42 -18.83
C LYS A 3 19.65 -62.40 -18.10
N GLU A 4 19.26 -62.71 -16.87
CA GLU A 4 18.45 -61.83 -16.01
C GLU A 4 19.25 -60.61 -15.53
N GLU A 5 20.51 -60.80 -15.12
CA GLU A 5 21.41 -59.70 -14.72
C GLU A 5 21.67 -58.70 -15.87
N ARG A 6 21.70 -59.17 -17.12
CA ARG A 6 21.85 -58.27 -18.29
C ARG A 6 20.59 -57.46 -18.56
N GLN A 7 19.41 -58.06 -18.39
CA GLN A 7 18.14 -57.36 -18.60
C GLN A 7 17.90 -56.29 -17.53
N ASP A 8 18.28 -56.55 -16.28
CA ASP A 8 18.20 -55.56 -15.20
C ASP A 8 19.16 -54.38 -15.44
N GLU A 9 20.41 -54.66 -15.84
CA GLU A 9 21.39 -53.61 -16.17
C GLU A 9 20.90 -52.70 -17.33
N ASP A 10 20.30 -53.28 -18.37
CA ASP A 10 19.75 -52.53 -19.50
C ASP A 10 18.57 -51.62 -19.07
N LEU A 11 17.69 -52.11 -18.18
CA LEU A 11 16.57 -51.33 -17.63
C LEU A 11 17.05 -50.18 -16.74
N GLN A 12 18.02 -50.43 -15.85
CA GLN A 12 18.62 -49.40 -15.02
C GLN A 12 19.29 -48.32 -15.87
N ARG A 13 19.94 -48.72 -16.97
CA ARG A 13 20.59 -47.78 -17.90
C ARG A 13 19.58 -46.89 -18.62
N GLU A 14 18.49 -47.46 -19.12
CA GLU A 14 17.42 -46.68 -19.74
C GLU A 14 16.78 -45.70 -18.74
N ASN A 15 16.54 -46.14 -17.50
CA ASN A 15 16.03 -45.26 -16.45
C ASN A 15 17.01 -44.11 -16.15
N TRP A 16 18.29 -44.42 -16.05
CA TRP A 16 19.34 -43.44 -15.82
C TRP A 16 19.41 -42.37 -16.92
N GLU A 17 19.27 -42.75 -18.20
CA GLU A 17 19.24 -41.81 -19.32
C GLU A 17 18.00 -40.90 -19.29
N ARG A 18 16.84 -41.44 -18.91
CA ARG A 18 15.60 -40.67 -18.70
C ARG A 18 15.77 -39.67 -17.55
N ILE A 19 16.31 -40.13 -16.42
CA ILE A 19 16.59 -39.27 -15.25
C ILE A 19 17.51 -38.12 -15.67
N ARG A 20 18.60 -38.41 -16.37
CA ARG A 20 19.57 -37.42 -16.85
C ARG A 20 18.94 -36.37 -17.76
N SER A 21 18.15 -36.80 -18.74
CA SER A 21 17.52 -35.90 -19.71
C SER A 21 16.52 -34.96 -19.04
N ASN A 22 15.69 -35.49 -18.13
CA ASN A 22 14.72 -34.70 -17.38
C ASN A 22 15.38 -33.71 -16.42
N ILE A 23 16.39 -34.14 -15.66
CA ILE A 23 17.13 -33.26 -14.75
C ILE A 23 17.78 -32.11 -15.52
N ASN A 24 18.44 -32.39 -16.65
CA ASN A 24 19.09 -31.35 -17.45
C ASN A 24 18.07 -30.34 -17.99
N PHE A 25 16.92 -30.81 -18.49
CA PHE A 25 15.86 -29.94 -18.97
C PHE A 25 15.30 -29.03 -17.87
N LEU A 26 14.97 -29.60 -16.70
CA LEU A 26 14.44 -28.86 -15.55
C LEU A 26 15.45 -27.86 -14.98
N VAL A 27 16.72 -28.27 -14.87
CA VAL A 27 17.78 -27.41 -14.37
C VAL A 27 18.06 -26.30 -15.37
N ASP A 28 18.13 -26.54 -16.67
CA ASP A 28 18.39 -25.50 -17.68
C ASP A 28 17.31 -24.40 -17.69
N ASP A 29 16.03 -24.75 -17.47
CA ASP A 29 14.90 -23.80 -17.40
C ASP A 29 14.71 -23.12 -16.02
N LEU A 30 15.50 -23.49 -15.00
CA LEU A 30 15.39 -22.91 -13.65
C LEU A 30 15.57 -21.38 -13.64
N ASP A 31 14.55 -20.67 -13.16
CA ASP A 31 14.53 -19.22 -12.94
C ASP A 31 13.95 -18.90 -11.54
N GLU A 32 14.13 -17.68 -11.04
CA GLU A 32 13.68 -17.25 -9.70
C GLU A 32 12.18 -17.50 -9.46
N ARG A 33 11.36 -17.33 -10.51
CA ARG A 33 9.90 -17.51 -10.44
C ARG A 33 9.47 -18.98 -10.52
N LEU A 34 10.32 -19.83 -11.09
CA LEU A 34 10.01 -21.23 -11.39
C LEU A 34 10.54 -22.20 -10.34
N VAL A 35 11.32 -21.74 -9.35
CA VAL A 35 11.96 -22.59 -8.33
C VAL A 35 11.01 -23.63 -7.73
N LEU A 36 9.80 -23.24 -7.33
CA LEU A 36 8.82 -24.16 -6.75
C LEU A 36 8.29 -25.17 -7.78
N GLN A 37 7.93 -24.71 -8.98
CA GLN A 37 7.46 -25.58 -10.04
C GLN A 37 8.54 -26.59 -10.45
N THR A 38 9.80 -26.13 -10.57
CA THR A 38 10.95 -26.99 -10.88
C THR A 38 11.18 -27.99 -9.75
N PHE A 39 11.08 -27.58 -8.49
CA PHE A 39 11.17 -28.47 -7.33
C PHE A 39 10.13 -29.60 -7.42
N HIS A 40 8.85 -29.27 -7.60
CA HIS A 40 7.79 -30.29 -7.73
C HIS A 40 8.01 -31.22 -8.93
N SER A 41 8.38 -30.64 -10.08
CA SER A 41 8.66 -31.41 -11.30
C SER A 41 9.87 -32.33 -11.13
N LEU A 42 10.85 -31.96 -10.32
CA LEU A 42 12.05 -32.76 -10.06
C LEU A 42 11.71 -34.06 -9.33
N PHE A 43 10.71 -34.06 -8.45
CA PHE A 43 10.22 -35.27 -7.77
C PHE A 43 9.34 -36.16 -8.65
N SER A 44 9.13 -35.84 -9.93
CA SER A 44 8.61 -36.81 -10.91
C SER A 44 9.64 -37.87 -11.31
N VAL A 45 10.91 -37.63 -11.01
CA VAL A 45 12.07 -38.44 -11.40
C VAL A 45 12.85 -38.84 -10.15
N ASN A 46 13.44 -40.04 -10.13
CA ASN A 46 14.18 -40.52 -8.95
C ASN A 46 15.46 -39.70 -8.68
N VAL A 47 15.35 -38.73 -7.76
CA VAL A 47 16.43 -37.82 -7.37
C VAL A 47 17.52 -38.52 -6.54
N ILE A 48 17.20 -39.62 -5.85
CA ILE A 48 18.20 -40.37 -5.06
C ILE A 48 19.22 -41.01 -6.00
N LEU A 49 18.72 -41.76 -6.98
CA LEU A 49 19.55 -42.37 -8.04
C LEU A 49 20.22 -41.30 -8.91
N GLY A 50 19.50 -40.21 -9.20
CA GLY A 50 19.97 -39.06 -9.97
C GLY A 50 20.80 -38.04 -9.18
N SER A 51 21.19 -38.30 -7.93
CA SER A 51 21.82 -37.30 -7.05
C SER A 51 23.09 -36.69 -7.65
N ARG A 52 23.95 -37.54 -8.21
CA ARG A 52 25.17 -37.12 -8.92
C ARG A 52 24.88 -36.30 -10.18
N LEU A 53 23.84 -36.69 -10.93
CA LEU A 53 23.41 -36.00 -12.15
C LEU A 53 22.86 -34.61 -11.83
N LEU A 54 22.05 -34.51 -10.78
CA LEU A 54 21.49 -33.25 -10.31
C LEU A 54 22.59 -32.30 -9.87
N VAL A 55 23.51 -32.76 -9.02
CA VAL A 55 24.63 -31.94 -8.55
C VAL A 55 25.49 -31.45 -9.72
N ASP A 56 25.84 -32.32 -10.67
CA ASP A 56 26.61 -31.90 -11.85
C ASP A 56 25.85 -30.87 -12.70
N ALA A 57 24.55 -31.09 -12.97
CA ALA A 57 23.72 -30.15 -13.71
C ALA A 57 23.65 -28.77 -13.04
N LEU A 58 23.45 -28.73 -11.71
CA LEU A 58 23.41 -27.48 -10.93
C LEU A 58 24.77 -26.76 -10.97
N LEU A 59 25.88 -27.48 -10.79
CA LEU A 59 27.22 -26.90 -10.86
C LEU A 59 27.56 -26.38 -12.26
N GLN A 60 27.16 -27.09 -13.32
CA GLN A 60 27.33 -26.63 -14.70
C GLN A 60 26.50 -25.38 -14.98
N LYS A 61 25.24 -25.33 -14.54
CA LYS A 61 24.38 -24.16 -14.70
C LYS A 61 24.94 -22.95 -13.96
N ALA A 62 25.47 -23.13 -12.75
CA ALA A 62 26.12 -22.07 -11.99
C ALA A 62 27.28 -21.41 -12.75
N VAL A 63 28.11 -22.19 -13.47
CA VAL A 63 29.22 -21.65 -14.28
C VAL A 63 28.75 -21.03 -15.60
N LYS A 64 27.69 -21.58 -16.21
CA LYS A 64 27.10 -21.06 -17.46
C LYS A 64 26.40 -19.72 -17.22
N ASN A 65 25.58 -19.62 -16.16
CA ASN A 65 24.76 -18.46 -15.84
C ASN A 65 24.81 -18.10 -14.34
N ASN A 66 25.67 -17.14 -14.00
CA ASN A 66 25.80 -16.63 -12.64
C ASN A 66 24.51 -15.99 -12.08
N GLY A 67 23.60 -15.52 -12.94
CA GLY A 67 22.32 -14.95 -12.50
C GLY A 67 21.40 -15.97 -11.84
N SER A 68 21.57 -17.25 -12.14
CA SER A 68 20.73 -18.34 -11.60
C SER A 68 21.20 -18.88 -10.25
N ILE A 69 22.30 -18.38 -9.69
CA ILE A 69 22.93 -18.95 -8.48
C ILE A 69 21.98 -18.88 -7.26
N SER A 70 21.23 -17.79 -7.10
CA SER A 70 20.23 -17.68 -6.02
C SER A 70 19.13 -18.74 -6.19
N SER A 71 18.62 -18.93 -7.41
CA SER A 71 17.61 -19.94 -7.75
C SER A 71 18.13 -21.36 -7.54
N ILE A 72 19.40 -21.62 -7.88
CA ILE A 72 20.07 -22.91 -7.64
C ILE A 72 20.14 -23.20 -6.14
N ALA A 73 20.60 -22.23 -5.34
CA ALA A 73 20.71 -22.43 -3.90
C ALA A 73 19.33 -22.59 -3.24
N ALA A 74 18.32 -21.85 -3.71
CA ALA A 74 16.95 -21.97 -3.26
C ALA A 74 16.35 -23.36 -3.57
N LEU A 75 16.50 -23.84 -4.81
CA LEU A 75 16.09 -25.18 -5.21
C LEU A 75 16.82 -26.25 -4.39
N SER A 76 18.14 -26.08 -4.20
CA SER A 76 18.98 -27.01 -3.44
C SER A 76 18.52 -27.11 -1.99
N ALA A 77 18.14 -26.00 -1.35
CA ALA A 77 17.63 -26.00 0.01
C ALA A 77 16.30 -26.75 0.15
N LEU A 78 15.40 -26.60 -0.82
CA LEU A 78 14.15 -27.37 -0.84
C LEU A 78 14.42 -28.86 -1.02
N VAL A 79 15.29 -29.25 -1.97
CA VAL A 79 15.62 -30.65 -2.21
C VAL A 79 16.32 -31.27 -1.00
N ASP A 80 17.25 -30.54 -0.39
CA ASP A 80 18.04 -30.97 0.77
C ASP A 80 17.17 -31.29 2.00
N ALA A 81 16.08 -30.56 2.21
CA ALA A 81 15.11 -30.84 3.27
C ALA A 81 14.46 -32.24 3.16
N TYR A 82 14.39 -32.81 1.95
CA TYR A 82 13.85 -34.16 1.74
C TYR A 82 14.93 -35.20 1.49
N VAL A 83 16.01 -34.83 0.80
CA VAL A 83 17.10 -35.70 0.38
C VAL A 83 18.45 -35.07 0.81
N PRO A 84 18.85 -35.20 2.09
CA PRO A 84 20.04 -34.54 2.62
C PRO A 84 21.36 -34.95 1.94
N SER A 85 21.37 -36.15 1.33
CA SER A 85 22.53 -36.63 0.57
C SER A 85 22.86 -35.74 -0.64
N VAL A 86 21.85 -35.07 -1.23
CA VAL A 86 22.05 -34.12 -2.33
C VAL A 86 22.75 -32.86 -1.84
N GLY A 87 22.33 -32.28 -0.71
CA GLY A 87 22.97 -31.07 -0.17
C GLY A 87 24.41 -31.32 0.27
N SER A 88 24.66 -32.44 0.98
CA SER A 88 26.02 -32.85 1.36
C SER A 88 26.93 -32.98 0.14
N LEU A 89 26.48 -33.70 -0.90
CA LEU A 89 27.24 -33.90 -2.12
C LEU A 89 27.46 -32.57 -2.87
N LEU A 90 26.45 -31.70 -2.93
CA LEU A 90 26.57 -30.40 -3.59
C LEU A 90 27.62 -29.51 -2.91
N VAL A 91 27.63 -29.45 -1.58
CA VAL A 91 28.60 -28.65 -0.81
C VAL A 91 30.01 -29.18 -1.01
N GLU A 92 30.21 -30.50 -0.89
CA GLU A 92 31.49 -31.17 -1.16
C GLU A 92 32.00 -30.84 -2.57
N ARG A 93 31.17 -31.04 -3.60
CA ARG A 93 31.59 -30.84 -4.99
C ARG A 93 31.79 -29.38 -5.35
N ALA A 94 30.97 -28.47 -4.83
CA ALA A 94 31.17 -27.03 -5.02
C ALA A 94 32.50 -26.57 -4.42
N ALA A 95 32.84 -27.03 -3.22
CA ALA A 95 34.10 -26.71 -2.54
C ALA A 95 35.32 -27.31 -3.27
N ALA A 96 35.24 -28.58 -3.68
CA ALA A 96 36.30 -29.22 -4.48
C ALA A 96 36.51 -28.54 -5.83
N ARG A 97 35.42 -28.18 -6.53
CA ARG A 97 35.49 -27.46 -7.81
C ARG A 97 36.04 -26.04 -7.64
N PHE A 98 35.66 -25.36 -6.57
CA PHE A 98 36.23 -24.07 -6.21
C PHE A 98 37.76 -24.16 -6.06
N LEU A 99 38.24 -25.12 -5.28
CA LEU A 99 39.67 -25.32 -5.04
C LEU A 99 40.43 -25.67 -6.33
N GLY A 100 39.86 -26.53 -7.17
CA GLY A 100 40.42 -26.86 -8.48
C GLY A 100 40.50 -25.66 -9.43
N CYS A 101 39.47 -24.82 -9.48
CA CYS A 101 39.48 -23.57 -10.23
C CYS A 101 40.50 -22.57 -9.66
N PHE A 102 40.62 -22.50 -8.33
CA PHE A 102 41.53 -21.58 -7.64
C PHE A 102 42.99 -21.91 -7.94
N LYS A 103 43.38 -23.20 -7.87
CA LYS A 103 44.73 -23.64 -8.23
C LYS A 103 45.04 -23.45 -9.72
N LYS A 104 44.06 -23.63 -10.60
CA LYS A 104 44.19 -23.40 -12.05
C LYS A 104 44.14 -21.92 -12.44
N ASN A 105 43.87 -21.03 -11.48
CA ASN A 105 43.64 -19.61 -11.71
C ASN A 105 42.50 -19.33 -12.72
N ASP A 106 41.48 -20.19 -12.73
CA ASP A 106 40.26 -20.00 -13.52
C ASP A 106 39.32 -19.04 -12.79
N ALA A 107 39.42 -17.76 -13.14
CA ALA A 107 38.59 -16.70 -12.58
C ALA A 107 37.10 -17.02 -12.64
N ARG A 108 36.59 -17.43 -13.81
CA ARG A 108 35.14 -17.62 -14.02
C ARG A 108 34.60 -18.73 -13.13
N GLY A 109 35.29 -19.87 -13.08
CA GLY A 109 34.93 -20.99 -12.22
C GLY A 109 35.01 -20.63 -10.74
N CYS A 110 36.06 -19.92 -10.31
CA CYS A 110 36.22 -19.46 -8.93
C CYS A 110 35.06 -18.57 -8.48
N TYR A 111 34.72 -17.54 -9.25
CA TYR A 111 33.63 -16.62 -8.90
C TYR A 111 32.27 -17.34 -8.85
N ALA A 112 31.99 -18.21 -9.82
CA ALA A 112 30.75 -18.97 -9.85
C ALA A 112 30.62 -19.89 -8.64
N MET A 113 31.66 -20.66 -8.30
CA MET A 113 31.62 -21.57 -7.15
C MET A 113 31.63 -20.84 -5.81
N ALA A 114 32.43 -19.78 -5.66
CA ALA A 114 32.44 -18.97 -4.44
C ALA A 114 31.06 -18.33 -4.19
N SER A 115 30.42 -17.82 -5.25
CA SER A 115 29.07 -17.28 -5.18
C SER A 115 28.05 -18.36 -4.82
N LEU A 116 28.16 -19.55 -5.42
CA LEU A 116 27.28 -20.67 -5.12
C LEU A 116 27.40 -21.10 -3.66
N ILE A 117 28.62 -21.30 -3.15
CA ILE A 117 28.84 -21.68 -1.75
C ILE A 117 28.27 -20.58 -0.82
N SER A 118 28.46 -19.30 -1.16
CA SER A 118 27.91 -18.16 -0.41
C SER A 118 26.38 -18.18 -0.34
N GLN A 119 25.71 -18.47 -1.46
CA GLN A 119 24.24 -18.60 -1.47
C GLN A 119 23.78 -19.89 -0.76
N LEU A 120 24.49 -21.01 -0.89
CA LEU A 120 24.16 -22.24 -0.15
C LEU A 120 24.22 -22.03 1.37
N PHE A 121 25.16 -21.21 1.85
CA PHE A 121 25.19 -20.79 3.25
C PHE A 121 24.01 -19.88 3.62
N ASN A 122 23.65 -18.93 2.73
CA ASN A 122 22.47 -18.07 2.95
C ASN A 122 21.15 -18.86 3.05
N TYR A 123 20.98 -19.94 2.30
CA TYR A 123 19.81 -20.83 2.38
C TYR A 123 20.01 -22.00 3.37
N GLY A 124 21.05 -21.97 4.21
CA GLY A 124 21.21 -22.94 5.29
C GLY A 124 21.56 -24.36 4.87
N VAL A 125 22.01 -24.58 3.62
CA VAL A 125 22.51 -25.87 3.12
C VAL A 125 23.97 -26.08 3.51
N ALA A 126 24.79 -25.04 3.39
CA ALA A 126 26.20 -25.09 3.81
C ALA A 126 26.36 -24.58 5.24
N HIS A 127 27.22 -25.22 6.02
CA HIS A 127 27.65 -24.73 7.34
C HIS A 127 28.68 -23.58 7.21
N GLU A 128 28.75 -22.68 8.19
CA GLU A 128 29.67 -21.52 8.14
C GLU A 128 31.16 -21.92 7.99
N ILE A 129 31.54 -23.10 8.50
CA ILE A 129 32.91 -23.62 8.44
C ILE A 129 33.40 -23.69 6.99
N VAL A 130 32.53 -24.06 6.04
CA VAL A 130 32.89 -24.14 4.62
C VAL A 130 33.24 -22.75 4.07
N ILE A 131 32.41 -21.75 4.38
CA ILE A 131 32.64 -20.35 4.00
C ILE A 131 33.92 -19.82 4.63
N LEU A 132 34.16 -20.12 5.91
CA LEU A 132 35.36 -19.68 6.62
C LEU A 132 36.64 -20.28 6.04
N GLN A 133 36.63 -21.56 5.66
CA GLN A 133 37.77 -22.21 4.99
C GLN A 133 38.04 -21.61 3.61
N VAL A 134 36.99 -21.35 2.83
CA VAL A 134 37.10 -20.66 1.53
C VAL A 134 37.67 -19.25 1.71
N LEU A 135 37.16 -18.48 2.66
CA LEU A 135 37.68 -17.14 2.97
C LEU A 135 39.14 -17.19 3.43
N HIS A 136 39.51 -18.16 4.27
CA HIS A 136 40.89 -18.34 4.72
C HIS A 136 41.84 -18.60 3.54
N LEU A 137 41.50 -19.52 2.65
CA LEU A 137 42.26 -19.82 1.43
C LEU A 137 42.47 -18.60 0.53
N VAL A 138 41.43 -17.77 0.36
CA VAL A 138 41.49 -16.60 -0.52
C VAL A 138 42.22 -15.43 0.15
N THR A 139 42.21 -15.34 1.48
CA THR A 139 42.83 -14.24 2.24
C THR A 139 44.27 -14.48 2.67
N GLU A 140 44.76 -15.72 2.65
CA GLU A 140 46.14 -16.06 3.05
C GLU A 140 47.19 -15.30 2.23
N ASN A 141 46.96 -15.16 0.91
CA ASN A 141 47.83 -14.42 0.00
C ASN A 141 47.01 -13.41 -0.84
N LEU A 142 46.67 -12.26 -0.23
CA LEU A 142 45.88 -11.22 -0.87
C LEU A 142 46.60 -10.60 -2.09
N ASN A 143 46.09 -10.93 -3.26
CA ASN A 143 46.35 -10.30 -4.56
C ASN A 143 45.08 -9.60 -5.09
N PRO A 144 45.13 -8.78 -6.16
CA PRO A 144 43.95 -8.05 -6.65
C PRO A 144 42.76 -8.96 -7.02
N HIS A 145 43.02 -10.17 -7.51
CA HIS A 145 41.98 -11.11 -7.90
C HIS A 145 41.28 -11.74 -6.68
N SER A 146 42.06 -12.20 -5.71
CA SER A 146 41.61 -12.76 -4.44
C SER A 146 40.93 -11.72 -3.54
N ALA A 147 41.39 -10.46 -3.56
CA ALA A 147 40.73 -9.36 -2.84
C ALA A 147 39.32 -9.12 -3.40
N ARG A 148 39.16 -9.11 -4.72
CA ARG A 148 37.85 -9.01 -5.37
C ARG A 148 36.97 -10.22 -5.11
N LEU A 149 37.53 -11.43 -5.11
CA LEU A 149 36.80 -12.65 -4.78
C LEU A 149 36.32 -12.66 -3.33
N THR A 150 37.14 -12.18 -2.40
CA THR A 150 36.79 -12.00 -0.98
C THR A 150 35.66 -10.97 -0.83
N ILE A 151 35.75 -9.84 -1.54
CA ILE A 151 34.70 -8.83 -1.62
C ILE A 151 33.39 -9.45 -2.10
N GLU A 152 33.41 -10.28 -3.15
CA GLU A 152 32.22 -10.92 -3.69
C GLU A 152 31.57 -11.89 -2.68
N ILE A 153 32.35 -12.73 -2.00
CA ILE A 153 31.86 -13.63 -0.95
C ILE A 153 31.18 -12.82 0.16
N ILE A 154 31.86 -11.80 0.69
CA ILE A 154 31.33 -10.95 1.77
C ILE A 154 30.09 -10.16 1.31
N ARG A 155 30.02 -9.76 0.04
CA ARG A 155 28.85 -9.09 -0.52
C ARG A 155 27.60 -9.98 -0.46
N GLN A 156 27.78 -11.27 -0.76
CA GLN A 156 26.68 -12.22 -0.86
C GLN A 156 26.26 -12.78 0.50
N CYS A 157 27.21 -13.17 1.36
CA CYS A 157 26.90 -13.85 2.61
C CYS A 157 27.33 -13.10 3.89
N GLY A 158 27.83 -11.87 3.77
CA GLY A 158 28.36 -11.12 4.91
C GLY A 158 27.32 -10.82 6.00
N CYS A 159 26.04 -10.70 5.65
CA CYS A 159 24.95 -10.50 6.62
C CYS A 159 24.78 -11.72 7.54
N GLU A 160 24.64 -12.92 6.96
CA GLU A 160 24.53 -14.18 7.72
C GLU A 160 25.84 -14.48 8.47
N LEU A 161 26.99 -14.19 7.85
CA LEU A 161 28.29 -14.40 8.50
C LEU A 161 28.47 -13.46 9.72
N LEU A 162 27.99 -12.23 9.64
CA LEU A 162 27.98 -11.30 10.78
C LEU A 162 27.09 -11.80 11.92
N ALA A 163 25.95 -12.45 11.60
CA ALA A 163 25.03 -12.99 12.58
C ALA A 163 25.60 -14.24 13.30
N VAL A 164 26.27 -15.12 12.55
CA VAL A 164 26.71 -16.41 13.09
C VAL A 164 28.17 -16.40 13.57
N ALA A 165 29.09 -15.77 12.83
CA ALA A 165 30.53 -15.80 13.07
C ALA A 165 31.17 -14.40 13.01
N LYS A 166 30.68 -13.47 13.85
CA LYS A 166 31.13 -12.07 13.89
C LYS A 166 32.65 -11.87 13.94
N ASN A 167 33.36 -12.64 14.77
CA ASN A 167 34.81 -12.46 14.92
C ASN A 167 35.57 -12.76 13.63
N ALA A 168 35.15 -13.80 12.90
CA ALA A 168 35.77 -14.16 11.63
C ALA A 168 35.41 -13.15 10.52
N HIS A 169 34.16 -12.69 10.51
CA HIS A 169 33.71 -11.59 9.66
C HIS A 169 34.57 -10.32 9.87
N ASP A 170 34.76 -9.91 11.11
CA ASP A 170 35.55 -8.72 11.47
C ASP A 170 37.02 -8.87 11.04
N LEU A 171 37.60 -10.07 11.17
CA LEU A 171 38.98 -10.38 10.75
C LEU A 171 39.16 -10.26 9.23
N VAL A 172 38.19 -10.74 8.44
CA VAL A 172 38.23 -10.60 6.96
C VAL A 172 38.20 -9.12 6.56
N TYR A 173 37.36 -8.31 7.21
CA TYR A 173 37.31 -6.87 6.96
C TYR A 173 38.63 -6.17 7.32
N GLU A 174 39.29 -6.58 8.40
CA GLU A 174 40.59 -6.03 8.79
C GLU A 174 41.67 -6.42 7.78
N GLY A 175 41.70 -7.68 7.32
CA GLY A 175 42.62 -8.13 6.28
C GLY A 175 42.46 -7.39 4.95
N LEU A 176 41.22 -7.12 4.52
CA LEU A 176 40.98 -6.27 3.36
C LEU A 176 41.45 -4.82 3.62
N ARG A 177 41.21 -4.28 4.81
CA ARG A 177 41.60 -2.91 5.16
C ARG A 177 43.11 -2.71 5.08
N THR A 178 43.89 -3.59 5.69
CA THR A 178 45.37 -3.51 5.66
C THR A 178 45.87 -3.61 4.22
N TYR A 179 45.34 -4.55 3.44
CA TYR A 179 45.69 -4.69 2.02
C TYR A 179 45.46 -3.39 1.23
N PHE A 180 44.30 -2.75 1.35
CA PHE A 180 43.98 -1.53 0.59
C PHE A 180 44.72 -0.26 1.08
N GLN A 181 45.17 -0.24 2.34
CA GLN A 181 45.98 0.85 2.90
C GLN A 181 47.44 0.78 2.46
N ASP A 182 48.03 -0.42 2.48
CA ASP A 182 49.46 -0.63 2.23
C ASP A 182 49.80 -0.74 0.74
N SER A 183 48.85 -1.19 -0.09
CA SER A 183 49.08 -1.40 -1.52
C SER A 183 48.72 -0.18 -2.38
N LYS A 184 49.54 0.08 -3.41
CA LYS A 184 49.17 0.95 -4.55
C LYS A 184 48.13 0.23 -5.41
N THR A 185 46.92 0.10 -4.89
CA THR A 185 45.76 -0.49 -5.56
C THR A 185 45.19 0.43 -6.62
N SER A 186 44.57 -0.17 -7.65
CA SER A 186 43.84 0.58 -8.67
C SER A 186 42.65 1.32 -8.06
N TYR A 187 42.24 2.41 -8.70
CA TYR A 187 41.07 3.20 -8.31
C TYR A 187 39.80 2.34 -8.23
N ASP A 188 39.60 1.43 -9.19
CA ASP A 188 38.43 0.57 -9.26
C ASP A 188 38.35 -0.39 -8.06
N ALA A 189 39.46 -1.00 -7.67
CA ALA A 189 39.49 -1.93 -6.53
C ALA A 189 39.21 -1.19 -5.20
N ARG A 190 39.69 0.06 -5.06
CA ARG A 190 39.39 0.91 -3.90
C ARG A 190 37.91 1.27 -3.82
N ARG A 191 37.29 1.61 -4.96
CA ARG A 191 35.85 1.88 -5.04
C ARG A 191 35.02 0.65 -4.66
N GLU A 192 35.39 -0.54 -5.14
CA GLU A 192 34.73 -1.81 -4.78
C GLU A 192 34.81 -2.06 -3.27
N PHE A 193 35.98 -1.82 -2.66
CA PHE A 193 36.19 -1.91 -1.22
C PHE A 193 35.35 -0.91 -0.42
N GLU A 194 35.29 0.36 -0.83
CA GLU A 194 34.47 1.39 -0.20
C GLU A 194 32.98 1.03 -0.19
N VAL A 195 32.47 0.47 -1.29
CA VAL A 195 31.08 0.00 -1.41
C VAL A 195 30.77 -1.07 -0.36
N ILE A 196 31.68 -2.03 -0.14
CA ILE A 196 31.50 -3.09 0.85
C ILE A 196 31.63 -2.59 2.29
N PHE A 197 32.46 -1.57 2.53
CA PHE A 197 32.55 -0.91 3.83
C PHE A 197 31.29 -0.11 4.15
N GLU A 198 30.73 0.61 3.18
CA GLU A 198 29.43 1.27 3.32
C GLU A 198 28.30 0.26 3.54
N LEU A 199 28.34 -0.89 2.85
CA LEU A 199 27.38 -1.96 3.07
C LEU A 199 27.44 -2.48 4.52
N ARG A 200 28.64 -2.68 5.07
CA ARG A 200 28.82 -3.06 6.49
C ARG A 200 28.33 -2.00 7.46
N LYS A 201 28.63 -0.72 7.23
CA LYS A 201 28.15 0.40 8.08
C LYS A 201 26.63 0.47 8.15
N ARG A 202 25.95 0.02 7.10
CA ARG A 202 24.48 -0.04 7.02
C ARG A 202 23.93 -1.37 7.51
N ASP A 203 24.70 -2.20 8.18
CA ASP A 203 24.32 -3.56 8.61
C ASP A 203 23.74 -4.39 7.46
N TYR A 204 24.36 -4.33 6.28
CA TYR A 204 23.92 -5.00 5.06
C TYR A 204 22.51 -4.62 4.55
N ARG A 205 21.94 -3.50 5.02
CA ARG A 205 20.68 -2.99 4.49
C ARG A 205 20.85 -2.59 3.01
N GLY A 206 20.12 -3.28 2.12
CA GLY A 206 20.18 -3.07 0.68
C GLY A 206 20.78 -4.24 -0.12
N THR A 207 21.17 -5.35 0.54
CA THR A 207 21.42 -6.62 -0.18
C THR A 207 20.12 -7.11 -0.82
N PRO A 208 20.18 -7.74 -2.02
CA PRO A 208 19.00 -8.31 -2.65
C PRO A 208 18.31 -9.31 -1.70
N PRO A 209 16.98 -9.30 -1.61
CA PRO A 209 16.26 -10.22 -0.74
C PRO A 209 16.44 -11.66 -1.22
N LYS A 210 16.43 -12.61 -0.27
CA LYS A 210 16.37 -14.04 -0.60
C LYS A 210 15.07 -14.36 -1.33
N ILE A 211 15.09 -15.38 -2.17
CA ILE A 211 13.88 -15.91 -2.81
C ILE A 211 12.96 -16.44 -1.72
N HIS A 212 11.68 -16.07 -1.79
CA HIS A 212 10.70 -16.52 -0.82
C HIS A 212 10.40 -18.00 -1.04
N LEU A 213 10.76 -18.82 -0.05
CA LEU A 213 10.51 -20.27 -0.04
C LEU A 213 9.45 -20.62 1.02
N PRO A 214 8.67 -21.69 0.82
CA PRO A 214 7.89 -22.31 1.88
C PRO A 214 8.77 -22.62 3.10
N PRO A 215 8.23 -22.65 4.33
CA PRO A 215 9.00 -23.05 5.50
C PRO A 215 9.61 -24.45 5.30
N TYR A 216 10.92 -24.56 5.48
CA TYR A 216 11.66 -25.83 5.45
C TYR A 216 12.65 -25.86 6.61
N GLU A 217 13.03 -27.07 7.02
CA GLU A 217 14.06 -27.28 8.04
C GLU A 217 15.44 -27.31 7.37
N PRO A 218 16.34 -26.34 7.65
CA PRO A 218 17.65 -26.30 7.01
C PRO A 218 18.58 -27.39 7.58
N SER A 219 19.16 -28.21 6.70
CA SER A 219 20.22 -29.16 7.05
C SER A 219 21.58 -28.58 6.70
N ARG A 220 22.32 -28.12 7.70
CA ARG A 220 23.64 -27.50 7.49
C ARG A 220 24.73 -28.54 7.35
N HIS A 221 25.22 -28.74 6.13
CA HIS A 221 26.29 -29.68 5.81
C HIS A 221 27.67 -29.05 5.97
N THR A 222 28.55 -29.75 6.69
CA THR A 222 29.97 -29.40 6.83
C THR A 222 30.81 -30.19 5.84
N TYR A 223 31.79 -29.54 5.23
CA TYR A 223 32.82 -30.20 4.45
C TYR A 223 34.18 -29.60 4.82
N LEU A 224 35.17 -30.45 5.09
CA LEU A 224 36.53 -30.01 5.40
C LEU A 224 37.33 -29.99 4.10
N ILE A 225 37.72 -28.80 3.66
CA ILE A 225 38.52 -28.60 2.46
C ILE A 225 39.97 -28.98 2.77
N ASP A 226 40.44 -30.11 2.24
CA ASP A 226 41.86 -30.46 2.25
C ASP A 226 42.57 -29.89 1.01
N PRO A 227 43.56 -28.98 1.17
CA PRO A 227 44.28 -28.41 0.04
C PRO A 227 45.15 -29.42 -0.70
N ASP A 228 45.48 -30.56 -0.09
CA ASP A 228 46.40 -31.57 -0.64
C ASP A 228 45.67 -32.76 -1.29
N GLN A 229 44.39 -33.00 -1.00
CA GLN A 229 43.60 -34.11 -1.56
C GLN A 229 43.06 -33.84 -2.99
N ILE A 230 43.81 -33.13 -3.83
CA ILE A 230 43.32 -32.65 -5.14
C ILE A 230 43.59 -33.63 -6.29
N GLU A 231 44.25 -34.74 -6.01
CA GLU A 231 44.35 -35.81 -7.01
C GLU A 231 43.06 -36.63 -7.00
N VAL A 232 42.41 -36.69 -8.17
CA VAL A 232 41.17 -37.40 -8.49
C VAL A 232 39.91 -36.61 -8.09
N GLU A 233 39.39 -35.71 -8.93
CA GLU A 233 38.46 -36.09 -9.99
C GLU A 233 38.49 -35.05 -11.12
N SER A 234 39.38 -35.28 -12.08
CA SER A 234 39.19 -34.75 -13.41
C SER A 234 37.89 -35.29 -14.02
N ASN A 235 36.79 -34.57 -13.83
CA ASN A 235 35.74 -34.26 -14.83
C ASN A 235 35.11 -35.35 -15.72
N THR A 236 35.21 -36.67 -15.49
CA THR A 236 34.58 -37.61 -16.46
C THR A 236 33.88 -38.85 -15.94
N LYS A 237 34.04 -39.31 -14.68
CA LYS A 237 33.47 -40.62 -14.25
C LYS A 237 32.25 -40.57 -13.34
N ILE A 238 31.82 -39.37 -12.92
CA ILE A 238 30.69 -39.22 -11.97
C ILE A 238 29.34 -39.33 -12.68
N VAL A 239 29.32 -38.97 -13.97
CA VAL A 239 28.17 -39.04 -14.88
C VAL A 239 28.19 -40.35 -15.67
N ASP A 240 29.06 -41.30 -15.33
CA ASP A 240 29.01 -42.61 -15.96
C ASP A 240 27.96 -43.47 -15.24
N PHE A 241 27.22 -44.25 -16.03
CA PHE A 241 26.28 -45.22 -15.49
C PHE A 241 27.03 -46.27 -14.68
N VAL A 242 26.57 -46.51 -13.45
CA VAL A 242 27.06 -47.57 -12.57
C VAL A 242 25.86 -48.42 -12.17
N HIS A 243 25.95 -49.73 -12.43
CA HIS A 243 24.93 -50.68 -12.01
C HIS A 243 24.82 -50.69 -10.48
N ASP A 244 23.61 -50.49 -9.97
CA ASP A 244 23.34 -50.43 -8.53
C ASP A 244 22.67 -51.72 -8.06
N PRO A 245 23.33 -52.53 -7.20
CA PRO A 245 22.72 -53.74 -6.67
C PRO A 245 21.55 -53.43 -5.72
N ASP A 246 21.49 -52.23 -5.14
CA ASP A 246 20.45 -51.81 -4.18
C ASP A 246 19.34 -50.98 -4.84
N PHE A 247 19.22 -51.05 -6.17
CA PHE A 247 18.30 -50.23 -6.97
C PHE A 247 16.85 -50.25 -6.44
N ALA A 248 16.32 -51.43 -6.13
CA ALA A 248 14.96 -51.59 -5.63
C ALA A 248 14.73 -50.85 -4.31
N THR A 249 15.70 -50.90 -3.39
CA THR A 249 15.58 -50.22 -2.08
C THR A 249 15.56 -48.70 -2.22
N LYS A 250 16.41 -48.15 -3.11
CA LYS A 250 16.44 -46.70 -3.41
C LYS A 250 15.20 -46.23 -4.14
N GLU A 251 14.56 -47.10 -4.92
CA GLU A 251 13.29 -46.83 -5.57
C GLU A 251 12.13 -46.78 -4.55
N GLU A 252 12.12 -47.70 -3.58
CA GLU A 252 11.17 -47.68 -2.46
C GLU A 252 11.34 -46.44 -1.57
N GLU A 253 12.59 -46.11 -1.19
CA GLU A 253 12.92 -44.90 -0.43
C GLU A 253 12.45 -43.63 -1.16
N PHE A 254 12.71 -43.55 -2.48
CA PHE A 254 12.26 -42.44 -3.29
C PHE A 254 10.73 -42.37 -3.36
N GLY A 255 10.03 -43.50 -3.52
CA GLY A 255 8.57 -43.56 -3.54
C GLY A 255 7.94 -43.05 -2.23
N ALA A 256 8.56 -43.35 -1.08
CA ALA A 256 8.14 -42.82 0.20
C ALA A 256 8.31 -41.29 0.28
N ILE A 257 9.44 -40.76 -0.21
CA ILE A 257 9.69 -39.32 -0.25
C ILE A 257 8.73 -38.61 -1.22
N GLN A 258 8.51 -39.16 -2.42
CA GLN A 258 7.59 -38.63 -3.42
C GLN A 258 6.16 -38.53 -2.86
N THR A 259 5.71 -39.57 -2.15
CA THR A 259 4.40 -39.56 -1.48
C THR A 259 4.33 -38.44 -0.44
N ARG A 260 5.39 -38.23 0.35
CA ARG A 260 5.47 -37.15 1.34
C ARG A 260 5.42 -35.76 0.70
N VAL A 261 6.11 -35.56 -0.43
CA VAL A 261 6.08 -34.29 -1.19
C VAL A 261 4.68 -34.02 -1.75
N ASN A 262 4.03 -35.02 -2.34
CA ASN A 262 2.68 -34.90 -2.91
C ASN A 262 1.59 -34.69 -1.84
N LEU A 263 1.75 -35.29 -0.65
CA LEU A 263 0.85 -35.09 0.49
C LEU A 263 0.92 -33.66 1.02
N LEU A 264 2.08 -33.01 0.93
CA LEU A 264 2.20 -31.61 1.27
C LEU A 264 1.39 -30.76 0.30
N GLU A 265 1.40 -31.02 -1.01
CA GLU A 265 0.60 -30.29 -2.02
C GLU A 265 -0.93 -30.48 -1.88
N THR A 266 -1.37 -31.66 -1.45
CA THR A 266 -2.80 -32.00 -1.31
C THR A 266 -3.38 -31.61 0.05
N SER A 267 -2.53 -31.29 1.02
CA SER A 267 -2.97 -30.64 2.24
C SER A 267 -3.37 -29.20 1.91
N PRO A 268 -4.61 -28.76 2.23
CA PRO A 268 -5.07 -27.39 1.96
C PRO A 268 -4.31 -26.28 2.71
N GLU A 269 -3.17 -26.61 3.33
CA GLU A 269 -2.25 -25.73 4.04
C GLU A 269 -1.01 -25.31 3.21
N SER A 270 -0.81 -25.84 1.99
CA SER A 270 0.39 -25.59 1.16
C SER A 270 0.16 -24.87 -0.17
N LEU A 271 -1.06 -24.36 -0.42
CA LEU A 271 -1.13 -23.08 -1.13
C LEU A 271 -0.26 -22.11 -0.31
N PRO A 272 0.53 -21.20 -0.93
CA PRO A 272 1.28 -20.20 -0.17
C PRO A 272 0.31 -19.66 0.86
N GLN A 273 0.63 -19.82 2.15
CA GLN A 273 -0.21 -19.31 3.22
C GLN A 273 -0.44 -17.84 2.87
N GLU A 274 -1.63 -17.54 2.33
CA GLU A 274 -2.27 -16.30 2.73
C GLU A 274 -2.13 -16.32 4.25
N PRO A 275 -1.51 -15.26 4.83
CA PRO A 275 -1.13 -15.22 6.23
C PRO A 275 -2.26 -15.84 7.04
N PRO A 276 -1.91 -16.80 7.91
CA PRO A 276 -2.74 -17.93 8.33
C PRO A 276 -4.16 -17.47 8.35
N LYS A 277 -5.03 -17.87 7.37
CA LYS A 277 -6.34 -17.22 7.13
C LYS A 277 -6.82 -16.80 8.48
N ASP A 278 -6.61 -15.50 8.78
CA ASP A 278 -6.98 -15.01 10.08
C ASP A 278 -8.41 -15.49 10.14
N VAL A 279 -8.87 -16.00 11.28
CA VAL A 279 -10.29 -15.78 11.51
C VAL A 279 -10.35 -14.27 11.42
N LYS A 280 -10.65 -13.74 10.22
CA LYS A 280 -10.79 -12.33 9.92
C LYS A 280 -12.09 -12.12 10.63
N ILE A 281 -11.97 -11.91 11.94
CA ILE A 281 -13.00 -11.43 12.81
C ILE A 281 -13.34 -10.14 12.12
N HIS A 282 -14.37 -10.22 11.28
CA HIS A 282 -14.80 -9.08 10.51
C HIS A 282 -15.31 -8.13 11.57
N ASP A 283 -14.50 -7.12 11.87
CA ASP A 283 -14.82 -6.19 12.92
C ASP A 283 -16.01 -5.35 12.47
N MET A 284 -17.21 -5.82 12.82
CA MET A 284 -18.45 -5.09 12.60
C MET A 284 -18.54 -3.85 13.51
N THR A 285 -17.64 -3.70 14.48
CA THR A 285 -17.76 -2.71 15.55
C THR A 285 -17.05 -1.38 15.26
N GLN A 286 -16.30 -1.26 14.17
CA GLN A 286 -15.53 -0.04 13.79
C GLN A 286 -14.76 0.60 14.96
N SER A 287 -14.35 -0.20 15.96
CA SER A 287 -13.90 0.30 17.26
C SER A 287 -12.61 1.12 17.13
N GLN A 288 -11.69 0.66 16.27
CA GLN A 288 -10.42 1.35 15.99
C GLN A 288 -10.65 2.72 15.32
N ASN A 289 -11.62 2.82 14.41
CA ASN A 289 -11.95 4.09 13.74
C ASN A 289 -12.54 5.10 14.74
N LEU A 290 -13.43 4.64 15.64
CA LEU A 290 -13.97 5.48 16.70
C LEU A 290 -12.90 5.97 17.68
N GLU A 291 -11.96 5.10 18.07
CA GLU A 291 -10.84 5.49 18.93
C GLU A 291 -9.92 6.51 18.23
N PHE A 292 -9.65 6.31 16.95
CA PHE A 292 -8.88 7.26 16.15
C PHE A 292 -9.59 8.62 16.02
N LYS A 293 -10.89 8.64 15.70
CA LYS A 293 -11.70 9.88 15.67
C LYS A 293 -11.70 10.60 17.02
N LYS A 294 -11.85 9.86 18.13
CA LYS A 294 -11.75 10.42 19.50
C LYS A 294 -10.38 11.05 19.74
N LYS A 295 -9.30 10.39 19.33
CA LYS A 295 -7.93 10.91 19.47
C LYS A 295 -7.74 12.21 18.69
N VAL A 296 -8.22 12.28 17.44
CA VAL A 296 -8.18 13.50 16.62
C VAL A 296 -9.01 14.61 17.27
N TYR A 297 -10.25 14.32 17.68
CA TYR A 297 -11.13 15.29 18.34
C TYR A 297 -10.53 15.87 19.63
N LEU A 298 -9.96 15.00 20.48
CA LEU A 298 -9.28 15.43 21.71
C LEU A 298 -8.04 16.27 21.41
N THR A 299 -7.33 15.98 20.32
CA THR A 299 -6.17 16.78 19.88
C THR A 299 -6.60 18.18 19.43
N LEU A 300 -7.72 18.28 18.70
CA LEU A 300 -8.30 19.56 18.28
C LEU A 300 -8.75 20.39 19.49
N LYS A 301 -9.57 19.82 20.38
CA LYS A 301 -10.12 20.51 21.56
C LYS A 301 -9.08 20.77 22.66
N GLY A 302 -8.00 20.00 22.71
CA GLY A 302 -6.88 20.19 23.64
C GLY A 302 -5.80 21.15 23.14
N SER A 303 -6.03 21.87 22.05
CA SER A 303 -5.10 22.86 21.49
C SER A 303 -5.68 24.26 21.59
N LEU A 304 -4.83 25.24 21.86
CA LEU A 304 -5.26 26.64 22.03
C LEU A 304 -5.33 27.38 20.69
N SER A 305 -4.36 27.12 19.80
CA SER A 305 -4.27 27.74 18.47
C SER A 305 -4.36 26.69 17.36
N GLY A 306 -4.83 27.12 16.18
CA GLY A 306 -4.90 26.27 14.99
C GLY A 306 -3.52 25.77 14.54
N ASP A 307 -2.48 26.59 14.69
CA ASP A 307 -1.10 26.19 14.42
C ASP A 307 -0.63 25.06 15.35
N GLU A 308 -1.00 25.14 16.63
CA GLU A 308 -0.66 24.12 17.63
C GLU A 308 -1.39 22.81 17.32
N ALA A 309 -2.68 22.90 16.98
CA ALA A 309 -3.49 21.75 16.59
C ALA A 309 -2.93 21.07 15.35
N ALA A 310 -2.60 21.83 14.30
CA ALA A 310 -1.99 21.31 13.08
C ALA A 310 -0.64 20.63 13.37
N HIS A 311 0.23 21.27 14.16
CA HIS A 311 1.52 20.67 14.52
C HIS A 311 1.35 19.34 15.27
N LYS A 312 0.42 19.25 16.23
CA LYS A 312 0.12 18.00 16.94
C LYS A 312 -0.44 16.92 16.01
N LEU A 313 -1.34 17.28 15.08
CA LEU A 313 -1.90 16.34 14.10
C LEU A 313 -0.83 15.83 13.13
N LEU A 314 0.07 16.69 12.65
CA LEU A 314 1.18 16.29 11.78
C LEU A 314 2.18 15.38 12.50
N LYS A 315 2.39 15.59 13.81
CA LYS A 315 3.23 14.71 14.64
C LYS A 315 2.69 13.28 14.74
N LEU A 316 1.39 13.05 14.53
CA LEU A 316 0.80 11.71 14.51
C LEU A 316 1.20 10.89 13.27
N ARG A 317 1.74 11.52 12.21
CA ARG A 317 2.16 10.87 10.96
C ARG A 317 1.09 9.93 10.40
N VAL A 318 -0.12 10.46 10.26
CA VAL A 318 -1.29 9.71 9.77
C VAL A 318 -1.05 9.21 8.33
N PRO A 319 -1.26 7.91 8.04
CA PRO A 319 -1.17 7.37 6.68
C PRO A 319 -2.17 8.03 5.73
N ASP A 320 -1.85 8.11 4.44
CA ASP A 320 -2.68 8.84 3.46
C ASP A 320 -4.13 8.35 3.40
N ARG A 321 -4.36 7.04 3.54
CA ARG A 321 -5.71 6.43 3.58
C ARG A 321 -6.59 6.97 4.71
N ASP A 322 -5.99 7.34 5.85
CA ASP A 322 -6.70 7.74 7.07
C ASP A 322 -6.80 9.27 7.20
N LYS A 323 -6.16 10.03 6.30
CA LYS A 323 -6.19 11.50 6.31
C LYS A 323 -7.59 12.06 6.12
N LYS A 324 -8.41 11.42 5.27
CA LYS A 324 -9.81 11.80 5.08
C LYS A 324 -10.58 11.75 6.41
N VAL A 325 -10.36 10.72 7.23
CA VAL A 325 -11.01 10.59 8.55
C VAL A 325 -10.65 11.75 9.48
N VAL A 326 -9.40 12.23 9.42
CA VAL A 326 -8.95 13.41 10.19
C VAL A 326 -9.68 14.66 9.71
N VAL A 327 -9.77 14.87 8.40
CA VAL A 327 -10.48 16.01 7.80
C VAL A 327 -11.96 15.98 8.16
N ASP A 328 -12.63 14.84 7.97
CA ASP A 328 -14.05 14.70 8.31
C ASP A 328 -14.28 14.97 9.81
N THR A 329 -13.38 14.51 10.68
CA THR A 329 -13.47 14.80 12.12
C THR A 329 -13.27 16.28 12.43
N LEU A 330 -12.40 16.97 11.70
CA LEU A 330 -12.18 18.42 11.82
C LEU A 330 -13.42 19.20 11.38
N VAL A 331 -14.00 18.86 10.22
CA VAL A 331 -15.22 19.48 9.70
C VAL A 331 -16.40 19.24 10.65
N MET A 332 -16.55 18.02 11.15
CA MET A 332 -17.58 17.68 12.14
C MET A 332 -17.36 18.40 13.47
N ALA A 333 -16.12 18.57 13.93
CA ALA A 333 -15.85 19.34 15.14
C ALA A 333 -16.22 20.83 14.97
N CYS A 334 -15.93 21.40 13.79
CA CYS A 334 -16.30 22.77 13.44
C CYS A 334 -17.82 22.95 13.34
N SER A 335 -18.54 21.98 12.79
CA SER A 335 -20.00 22.08 12.63
C SER A 335 -20.74 22.11 13.97
N GLN A 336 -20.21 21.41 14.99
CA GLN A 336 -20.80 21.35 16.33
C GLN A 336 -20.52 22.58 17.21
N GLU A 337 -19.68 23.52 16.78
CA GLU A 337 -19.51 24.77 17.52
C GLU A 337 -20.77 25.64 17.46
N THR A 338 -21.00 26.48 18.46
CA THR A 338 -22.12 27.43 18.43
C THR A 338 -21.94 28.48 17.33
N THR A 339 -20.69 28.85 17.05
CA THR A 339 -20.30 29.87 16.08
C THR A 339 -19.00 29.46 15.42
N TYR A 340 -18.89 29.73 14.11
CA TYR A 340 -17.67 29.48 13.36
C TYR A 340 -16.45 30.14 14.02
N SER A 341 -15.37 29.37 14.12
CA SER A 341 -14.08 29.82 14.66
C SER A 341 -13.00 29.66 13.61
N LYS A 342 -12.22 30.73 13.37
CA LYS A 342 -11.06 30.72 12.46
C LYS A 342 -9.99 29.69 12.85
N PHE A 343 -10.01 29.18 14.08
CA PHE A 343 -9.18 28.06 14.53
C PHE A 343 -9.20 26.89 13.55
N TYR A 344 -10.38 26.49 13.05
CA TYR A 344 -10.51 25.34 12.14
C TYR A 344 -9.98 25.66 10.74
N GLY A 345 -10.21 26.88 10.27
CA GLY A 345 -9.66 27.39 9.00
C GLY A 345 -8.13 27.37 8.99
N VAL A 346 -7.50 28.01 9.98
CA VAL A 346 -6.03 28.02 10.13
C VAL A 346 -5.46 26.60 10.28
N THR A 347 -6.15 25.71 11.02
CA THR A 347 -5.73 24.31 11.12
C THR A 347 -5.73 23.63 9.75
N ALA A 348 -6.77 23.84 8.94
CA ALA A 348 -6.86 23.29 7.60
C ALA A 348 -5.78 23.84 6.67
N GLU A 349 -5.52 25.15 6.70
CA GLU A 349 -4.44 25.79 5.93
C GLU A 349 -3.08 25.14 6.22
N ARG A 350 -2.74 24.98 7.50
CA ARG A 350 -1.46 24.36 7.90
C ARG A 350 -1.35 22.90 7.48
N LEU A 351 -2.45 22.14 7.56
CA LEU A 351 -2.47 20.75 7.08
C LEU A 351 -2.26 20.69 5.56
N CYS A 352 -2.99 21.50 4.79
CA CYS A 352 -2.88 21.52 3.34
C CYS A 352 -1.53 22.07 2.82
N SER A 353 -0.95 23.04 3.54
CA SER A 353 0.38 23.58 3.26
C SER A 353 1.49 22.54 3.44
N SER A 354 1.27 21.55 4.32
CA SER A 354 2.30 20.56 4.65
C SER A 354 2.56 19.53 3.54
N HIS A 355 1.52 19.00 2.90
CA HIS A 355 1.65 17.95 1.87
C HIS A 355 0.40 17.85 0.99
N ARG A 356 0.59 17.62 -0.32
CA ARG A 356 -0.49 17.52 -1.32
C ARG A 356 -1.56 16.47 -1.00
N SER A 357 -1.20 15.38 -0.31
CA SER A 357 -2.20 14.37 0.08
C SER A 357 -3.25 14.87 1.06
N TRP A 358 -2.97 15.93 1.83
CA TRP A 358 -4.01 16.61 2.61
C TRP A 358 -4.99 17.35 1.71
N GLN A 359 -4.50 18.05 0.68
CA GLN A 359 -5.36 18.76 -0.28
C GLN A 359 -6.35 17.82 -0.95
N PHE A 360 -5.91 16.63 -1.37
CA PHE A 360 -6.81 15.59 -1.91
C PHE A 360 -7.83 15.08 -0.89
N ALA A 361 -7.44 14.92 0.38
CA ALA A 361 -8.35 14.50 1.44
C ALA A 361 -9.42 15.58 1.72
N PHE A 362 -9.05 16.87 1.72
CA PHE A 362 -9.99 17.98 1.84
C PHE A 362 -10.92 18.07 0.63
N ALA A 363 -10.40 17.98 -0.60
CA ALA A 363 -11.23 17.99 -1.81
C ALA A 363 -12.27 16.85 -1.81
N SER A 364 -11.87 15.64 -1.41
CA SER A 364 -12.80 14.51 -1.28
C SER A 364 -13.81 14.70 -0.15
N SER A 365 -13.41 15.25 1.00
CA SER A 365 -14.32 15.56 2.12
C SER A 365 -15.35 16.63 1.76
N PHE A 366 -14.98 17.62 0.94
CA PHE A 366 -15.91 18.63 0.43
C PHE A 366 -17.04 18.00 -0.41
N LYS A 367 -16.67 17.17 -1.40
CA LYS A 367 -17.64 16.53 -2.30
C LYS A 367 -18.65 15.67 -1.52
N ASP A 368 -18.16 14.83 -0.61
CA ASP A 368 -19.02 13.98 0.23
C ASP A 368 -19.88 14.81 1.20
N GLY A 369 -19.30 15.87 1.77
CA GLY A 369 -20.00 16.77 2.70
C GLY A 369 -21.16 17.52 2.05
N TYR A 370 -21.05 17.90 0.78
CA TYR A 370 -22.14 18.55 0.04
C TYR A 370 -23.30 17.59 -0.23
N VAL A 371 -23.02 16.33 -0.58
CA VAL A 371 -24.06 15.29 -0.80
C VAL A 371 -24.86 15.01 0.48
N LEU A 372 -24.20 15.04 1.64
CA LEU A 372 -24.82 14.76 2.93
C LEU A 372 -25.35 16.01 3.66
N ILE A 373 -25.41 17.17 2.99
CA ILE A 373 -25.67 18.45 3.67
C ILE A 373 -27.06 18.53 4.31
N ASP A 374 -28.03 17.78 3.78
CA ASP A 374 -29.40 17.74 4.28
C ASP A 374 -29.54 17.07 5.67
N ASP A 375 -28.56 16.25 6.06
CA ASP A 375 -28.55 15.60 7.37
C ASP A 375 -28.18 16.57 8.51
N PHE A 376 -27.69 17.77 8.18
CA PHE A 376 -27.19 18.75 9.13
C PHE A 376 -28.22 19.83 9.46
N GLN A 377 -28.17 20.31 10.70
CA GLN A 377 -29.01 21.43 11.15
C GLN A 377 -28.51 22.75 10.56
N ALA A 378 -29.40 23.73 10.39
CA ALA A 378 -29.06 25.03 9.79
C ALA A 378 -27.86 25.74 10.45
N ALA A 379 -27.68 25.63 11.77
CA ALA A 379 -26.52 26.17 12.48
C ALA A 379 -25.21 25.46 12.11
N GLN A 380 -25.24 24.14 11.95
CA GLN A 380 -24.10 23.32 11.54
C GLN A 380 -23.72 23.63 10.09
N VAL A 381 -24.71 23.70 9.20
CA VAL A 381 -24.54 24.04 7.78
C VAL A 381 -23.87 25.41 7.62
N ARG A 382 -24.28 26.40 8.43
CA ARG A 382 -23.65 27.73 8.46
C ARG A 382 -22.15 27.66 8.79
N ASN A 383 -21.79 26.94 9.85
CA ASN A 383 -20.38 26.83 10.26
C ASN A 383 -19.54 26.07 9.23
N MET A 384 -20.11 25.02 8.62
CA MET A 384 -19.45 24.27 7.55
C MET A 384 -19.24 25.13 6.30
N GLY A 385 -20.25 25.91 5.89
CA GLY A 385 -20.14 26.83 4.76
C GLY A 385 -18.99 27.83 4.97
N LYS A 386 -18.92 28.45 6.15
CA LYS A 386 -17.82 29.38 6.49
C LYS A 386 -16.44 28.72 6.50
N LEU A 387 -16.33 27.51 7.08
CA LEU A 387 -15.07 26.77 7.06
C LEU A 387 -14.57 26.53 5.64
N TRP A 388 -15.43 26.03 4.76
CA TRP A 388 -15.05 25.75 3.38
C TRP A 388 -14.81 27.02 2.56
N GLY A 389 -15.54 28.10 2.83
CA GLY A 389 -15.26 29.39 2.22
C GLY A 389 -13.85 29.88 2.55
N HIS A 390 -13.42 29.76 3.80
CA HIS A 390 -12.05 30.09 4.22
C HIS A 390 -10.99 29.17 3.58
N ILE A 391 -11.23 27.85 3.53
CA ILE A 391 -10.30 26.90 2.92
C ILE A 391 -10.13 27.20 1.41
N LEU A 392 -11.21 27.50 0.70
CA LEU A 392 -11.18 27.84 -0.72
C LEU A 392 -10.52 29.21 -0.95
N ALA A 393 -10.66 30.17 -0.02
CA ALA A 393 -9.95 31.46 -0.10
C ALA A 393 -8.42 31.29 0.01
N SER A 394 -7.95 30.28 0.75
CA SER A 394 -6.53 30.02 1.00
C SER A 394 -5.76 29.40 -0.19
N ASP A 395 -6.43 29.09 -1.30
CA ASP A 395 -5.87 28.50 -2.54
C ASP A 395 -5.20 27.11 -2.40
N TYR A 396 -5.36 26.46 -1.24
CA TYR A 396 -4.86 25.10 -1.07
C TYR A 396 -5.76 24.02 -1.67
N VAL A 397 -7.06 24.30 -1.78
CA VAL A 397 -8.06 23.45 -2.45
C VAL A 397 -8.64 24.27 -3.60
N GLY A 398 -8.54 23.76 -4.82
CA GLY A 398 -9.03 24.45 -6.00
C GLY A 398 -10.55 24.57 -6.04
N LEU A 399 -11.06 25.60 -6.72
CA LEU A 399 -12.50 25.81 -6.92
C LEU A 399 -13.16 24.73 -7.78
N GLU A 400 -12.38 23.84 -8.39
CA GLU A 400 -12.84 22.63 -9.10
C GLU A 400 -13.78 21.75 -8.23
N VAL A 401 -13.66 21.82 -6.90
CA VAL A 401 -14.55 21.07 -5.99
C VAL A 401 -16.01 21.54 -6.07
N LEU A 402 -16.28 22.75 -6.59
CA LEU A 402 -17.63 23.30 -6.77
C LEU A 402 -18.42 22.61 -7.88
N GLU A 403 -17.82 21.71 -8.67
CA GLU A 403 -18.47 20.87 -9.68
C GLU A 403 -19.69 20.10 -9.14
N VAL A 404 -19.69 19.74 -7.87
CA VAL A 404 -20.83 19.03 -7.26
C VAL A 404 -22.06 19.92 -7.04
N VAL A 405 -21.91 21.24 -7.16
CA VAL A 405 -22.97 22.22 -6.89
C VAL A 405 -23.80 22.41 -8.15
N HIS A 406 -25.03 21.89 -8.10
CA HIS A 406 -26.04 22.08 -9.13
C HIS A 406 -27.01 23.16 -8.67
N MET A 407 -27.23 24.19 -9.51
CA MET A 407 -28.11 25.32 -9.23
C MET A 407 -29.38 25.24 -10.07
N ASN A 408 -30.30 24.34 -9.68
CA ASN A 408 -31.57 24.12 -10.35
C ASN A 408 -32.69 23.79 -9.33
N ALA A 409 -33.95 23.80 -9.77
CA ALA A 409 -35.08 23.59 -8.86
C ALA A 409 -35.26 22.13 -8.41
N GLU A 410 -34.65 21.17 -9.11
CA GLU A 410 -34.89 19.74 -8.94
C GLU A 410 -33.88 19.10 -7.97
N GLU A 411 -32.60 19.45 -8.10
CA GLU A 411 -31.48 18.85 -7.38
C GLU A 411 -31.00 19.71 -6.20
N THR A 412 -31.20 21.04 -6.25
CA THR A 412 -30.75 21.92 -5.17
C THR A 412 -31.70 21.90 -3.98
N THR A 413 -31.22 21.44 -2.82
CA THR A 413 -32.00 21.43 -1.59
C THR A 413 -31.97 22.78 -0.85
N SER A 414 -32.85 22.93 0.16
CA SER A 414 -32.83 24.13 1.01
C SER A 414 -31.54 24.23 1.84
N ALA A 415 -31.02 23.11 2.36
CA ALA A 415 -29.77 23.09 3.10
C ALA A 415 -28.57 23.39 2.18
N GLY A 416 -28.55 22.83 0.97
CA GLY A 416 -27.52 23.13 -0.04
C GLY A 416 -27.45 24.63 -0.39
N ARG A 417 -28.60 25.31 -0.53
CA ARG A 417 -28.66 26.77 -0.75
C ARG A 417 -28.12 27.58 0.43
N VAL A 418 -28.45 27.18 1.66
CA VAL A 418 -27.95 27.85 2.87
C VAL A 418 -26.45 27.62 3.02
N TYR A 419 -25.96 26.41 2.73
CA TYR A 419 -24.55 26.07 2.72
C TYR A 419 -23.77 26.95 1.73
N LEU A 420 -24.23 26.98 0.48
CA LEU A 420 -23.60 27.75 -0.59
C LEU A 420 -23.62 29.26 -0.31
N LYS A 421 -24.72 29.77 0.27
CA LYS A 421 -24.81 31.17 0.73
C LYS A 421 -23.67 31.52 1.69
N PHE A 422 -23.49 30.74 2.76
CA PHE A 422 -22.46 31.06 3.75
C PHE A 422 -21.04 30.81 3.24
N LEU A 423 -20.85 29.82 2.36
CA LEU A 423 -19.57 29.56 1.70
C LEU A 423 -19.14 30.74 0.83
N LEU A 424 -20.02 31.20 -0.07
CA LEU A 424 -19.71 32.31 -0.97
C LEU A 424 -19.58 33.64 -0.24
N GLN A 425 -20.39 33.87 0.80
CA GLN A 425 -20.25 35.06 1.63
C GLN A 425 -18.92 35.10 2.36
N GLU A 426 -18.44 33.96 2.91
CA GLU A 426 -17.13 33.92 3.56
C GLU A 426 -15.99 34.08 2.53
N LEU A 427 -16.11 33.50 1.32
CA LEU A 427 -15.16 33.75 0.23
C LEU A 427 -15.04 35.23 -0.12
N VAL A 428 -16.17 35.93 -0.22
CA VAL A 428 -16.19 37.37 -0.50
C VAL A 428 -15.64 38.18 0.67
N LEU A 429 -15.82 37.73 1.91
CA LEU A 429 -15.24 38.39 3.08
C LEU A 429 -13.71 38.29 3.09
N ASP A 430 -13.14 37.15 2.71
CA ASP A 430 -11.68 36.94 2.72
C ASP A 430 -10.98 37.47 1.44
N LEU A 431 -11.58 37.31 0.25
CA LEU A 431 -10.97 37.71 -1.04
C LEU A 431 -11.45 39.07 -1.57
N GLY A 432 -12.69 39.44 -1.28
CA GLY A 432 -13.41 40.51 -1.98
C GLY A 432 -14.09 40.04 -3.27
N ILE A 433 -15.14 40.78 -3.68
CA ILE A 433 -15.99 40.38 -4.80
C ILE A 433 -15.29 40.40 -6.17
N GLN A 434 -14.36 41.33 -6.37
CA GLN A 434 -13.64 41.49 -7.65
C GLN A 434 -12.65 40.35 -7.88
N GLU A 435 -11.90 39.97 -6.84
CA GLU A 435 -10.96 38.86 -6.93
C GLU A 435 -11.69 37.52 -7.09
N LEU A 436 -12.81 37.33 -6.36
CA LEU A 436 -13.65 36.15 -6.55
C LEU A 436 -14.18 36.05 -7.99
N LYS A 437 -14.67 37.17 -8.56
CA LYS A 437 -15.15 37.20 -9.95
C LYS A 437 -14.04 36.79 -10.92
N LYS A 438 -12.85 37.37 -10.77
CA LYS A 438 -11.68 37.03 -11.61
C LYS A 438 -11.33 35.54 -11.55
N ARG A 439 -11.31 34.94 -10.36
CA ARG A 439 -11.02 33.51 -10.19
C ARG A 439 -12.10 32.61 -10.81
N LEU A 440 -13.38 32.99 -10.68
CA LEU A 440 -14.47 32.25 -11.31
C LEU A 440 -14.42 32.33 -12.84
N GLU A 441 -13.94 33.45 -13.41
CA GLU A 441 -13.79 33.67 -14.87
C GLU A 441 -12.58 32.95 -15.51
N GLU A 442 -11.72 32.30 -14.71
CA GLU A 442 -10.52 31.62 -15.25
C GLU A 442 -10.88 30.44 -16.17
N PRO A 443 -10.27 30.31 -17.37
CA PRO A 443 -10.64 29.29 -18.35
C PRO A 443 -10.54 27.84 -17.87
N CYS A 444 -9.61 27.56 -16.94
CA CYS A 444 -9.40 26.22 -16.40
C CYS A 444 -10.50 25.79 -15.41
N ILE A 445 -11.24 26.73 -14.82
CA ILE A 445 -12.26 26.44 -13.80
C ILE A 445 -13.66 26.41 -14.40
N GLN A 446 -13.89 27.11 -15.52
CA GLN A 446 -15.19 27.23 -16.19
C GLN A 446 -15.91 25.90 -16.42
N SER A 447 -15.19 24.84 -16.82
CA SER A 447 -15.78 23.50 -17.04
C SER A 447 -16.36 22.86 -15.77
N TYR A 448 -15.88 23.25 -14.60
CA TYR A 448 -16.35 22.77 -13.30
C TYR A 448 -17.47 23.64 -12.71
N LEU A 449 -17.80 24.77 -13.34
CA LEU A 449 -18.83 25.70 -12.84
C LEU A 449 -20.10 25.71 -13.69
N THR A 450 -20.18 24.87 -14.72
CA THR A 450 -21.30 24.81 -15.67
C THR A 450 -22.65 24.64 -14.97
N GLU A 451 -22.74 23.75 -13.98
CA GLU A 451 -23.99 23.48 -13.25
C GLU A 451 -24.30 24.54 -12.18
N MET A 452 -23.31 25.34 -11.78
CA MET A 452 -23.50 26.46 -10.85
C MET A 452 -23.95 27.74 -11.57
N PHE A 453 -23.42 27.96 -12.77
CA PHE A 453 -23.78 29.04 -13.70
C PHE A 453 -24.34 28.48 -15.01
N PRO A 454 -25.52 27.82 -14.98
CA PRO A 454 -26.11 27.20 -16.17
C PRO A 454 -26.45 28.26 -17.22
N VAL A 455 -26.15 27.97 -18.49
CA VAL A 455 -26.53 28.80 -19.64
C VAL A 455 -27.44 28.03 -20.62
N ASP A 456 -27.58 26.72 -20.44
CA ASP A 456 -28.26 25.84 -21.41
C ASP A 456 -29.79 25.90 -21.34
N ASP A 457 -30.35 26.21 -20.18
CA ASP A 457 -31.80 26.22 -19.93
C ASP A 457 -32.22 27.52 -19.20
N VAL A 458 -33.17 28.24 -19.80
CA VAL A 458 -33.70 29.51 -19.31
C VAL A 458 -34.18 29.40 -17.87
N ASP A 459 -34.83 28.30 -17.49
CA ASP A 459 -35.39 28.15 -16.15
C ASP A 459 -34.29 27.93 -15.09
N LYS A 460 -33.26 27.13 -15.42
CA LYS A 460 -32.07 26.95 -14.57
C LYS A 460 -31.28 28.26 -14.45
N THR A 461 -31.11 28.98 -15.56
CA THR A 461 -30.44 30.28 -15.61
C THR A 461 -31.15 31.30 -14.70
N ARG A 462 -32.48 31.42 -14.79
CA ARG A 462 -33.29 32.30 -13.92
C ARG A 462 -33.17 31.89 -12.45
N PHE A 463 -33.22 30.59 -12.17
CA PHE A 463 -33.11 30.06 -10.82
C PHE A 463 -31.78 30.45 -10.16
N SER A 464 -30.66 30.24 -10.87
CA SER A 464 -29.33 30.60 -10.39
C SER A 464 -29.19 32.12 -10.22
N ILE A 465 -29.61 32.93 -11.21
CA ILE A 465 -29.60 34.41 -11.10
C ILE A 465 -30.33 34.89 -9.84
N ASN A 466 -31.53 34.36 -9.58
CA ASN A 466 -32.35 34.73 -8.43
C ASN A 466 -31.72 34.33 -7.09
N PHE A 467 -31.02 33.19 -7.06
CA PHE A 467 -30.28 32.79 -5.87
C PHE A 467 -29.13 33.75 -5.58
N PHE A 468 -28.27 34.02 -6.57
CA PHE A 468 -27.11 34.89 -6.40
C PHE A 468 -27.50 36.34 -6.06
N THR A 469 -28.61 36.86 -6.58
CA THR A 469 -29.13 38.17 -6.16
C THR A 469 -29.64 38.16 -4.72
N ALA A 470 -30.37 37.11 -4.32
CA ALA A 470 -30.93 37.00 -2.97
C ALA A 470 -29.84 36.93 -1.88
N ILE A 471 -28.65 36.41 -2.20
CA ILE A 471 -27.51 36.37 -1.28
C ILE A 471 -26.62 37.62 -1.35
N GLY A 472 -26.93 38.58 -2.23
CA GLY A 472 -26.21 39.84 -2.40
C GLY A 472 -25.00 39.77 -3.35
N LEU A 473 -24.87 38.71 -4.15
CA LEU A 473 -23.75 38.44 -5.05
C LEU A 473 -24.14 38.48 -6.53
N GLY A 474 -25.11 39.33 -6.89
CA GLY A 474 -25.67 39.41 -8.25
C GLY A 474 -24.69 39.87 -9.34
N SER A 475 -23.53 40.43 -8.98
CA SER A 475 -22.45 40.80 -9.92
C SER A 475 -21.74 39.59 -10.52
N LEU A 476 -21.87 38.40 -9.91
CA LEU A 476 -21.28 37.16 -10.44
C LEU A 476 -22.09 36.57 -11.60
N THR A 477 -23.33 37.04 -11.83
CA THR A 477 -24.23 36.48 -12.85
C THR A 477 -24.43 37.41 -14.05
N GLU A 478 -23.47 38.30 -14.34
CA GLU A 478 -23.58 39.26 -15.46
C GLU A 478 -23.69 38.54 -16.82
N THR A 479 -22.82 37.56 -17.07
CA THR A 479 -22.83 36.73 -18.29
C THR A 479 -24.15 35.98 -18.50
N MET A 480 -24.73 35.46 -17.42
CA MET A 480 -26.04 34.79 -17.42
C MET A 480 -27.19 35.75 -17.74
N ARG A 481 -27.08 37.02 -17.33
CA ARG A 481 -28.10 38.04 -17.66
C ARG A 481 -28.00 38.48 -19.11
N GLU A 482 -26.79 38.55 -19.66
CA GLU A 482 -26.55 38.94 -21.06
C GLU A 482 -27.08 37.87 -22.03
N THR A 483 -26.79 36.60 -21.76
CA THR A 483 -27.31 35.44 -22.51
C THR A 483 -28.84 35.41 -22.47
N LEU A 484 -29.45 35.57 -21.29
CA LEU A 484 -30.90 35.60 -21.14
C LEU A 484 -31.57 36.79 -21.84
N LYS A 485 -30.92 37.96 -21.89
CA LYS A 485 -31.39 39.11 -22.69
C LYS A 485 -31.33 38.83 -24.18
N GLY A 486 -30.27 38.19 -24.67
CA GLY A 486 -30.12 37.78 -26.07
C GLY A 486 -31.19 36.77 -26.51
N GLU A 487 -31.54 35.83 -25.64
CA GLU A 487 -32.64 34.87 -25.86
C GLU A 487 -34.02 35.54 -25.80
N THR A 488 -34.21 36.50 -24.89
CA THR A 488 -35.47 37.25 -24.81
C THR A 488 -35.69 38.15 -26.05
N LEU A 489 -34.61 38.71 -26.62
CA LEU A 489 -34.65 39.48 -27.86
C LEU A 489 -34.94 38.60 -29.09
N THR A 490 -34.42 37.36 -29.13
CA THR A 490 -34.72 36.40 -30.21
C THR A 490 -36.12 35.79 -30.11
N ILE A 491 -36.70 35.68 -28.91
CA ILE A 491 -38.10 35.26 -28.71
C ILE A 491 -39.09 36.41 -29.04
N GLN A 492 -38.71 37.68 -28.87
CA GLN A 492 -39.55 38.83 -29.24
C GLN A 492 -39.76 38.99 -30.76
N ASP A 493 -38.86 38.49 -31.60
CA ASP A 493 -39.06 38.36 -33.06
C ASP A 493 -39.96 37.16 -33.45
N GLY A 494 -40.37 36.35 -32.47
CA GLY A 494 -41.21 35.15 -32.63
C GLY A 494 -42.45 35.14 -31.73
N GLY A 495 -43.08 36.30 -31.47
CA GLY A 495 -44.47 36.45 -31.03
C GLY A 495 -44.96 35.70 -29.77
N GLN A 496 -45.00 36.39 -28.62
CA GLN A 496 -46.22 36.56 -27.78
C GLN A 496 -45.90 37.46 -26.57
N GLU A 497 -46.62 38.58 -26.48
CA GLU A 497 -46.62 39.49 -25.32
C GLU A 497 -47.15 38.78 -24.06
N THR A 498 -46.34 38.73 -22.99
CA THR A 498 -46.86 38.62 -21.61
C THR A 498 -46.03 39.46 -20.64
N ASN A 499 -46.64 40.56 -20.19
CA ASN A 499 -46.41 41.39 -19.00
C ASN A 499 -44.99 41.48 -18.38
N THR A 500 -44.25 42.50 -18.83
CA THR A 500 -43.20 43.20 -18.08
C THR A 500 -43.82 44.18 -17.08
N ARG A 501 -44.09 43.75 -15.84
CA ARG A 501 -44.26 44.66 -14.68
C ARG A 501 -43.94 43.95 -13.38
N GLU A 502 -42.68 44.04 -12.93
CA GLU A 502 -42.26 43.91 -11.52
C GLU A 502 -40.74 44.17 -11.42
N PHE A 503 -40.32 45.40 -11.72
CA PHE A 503 -38.98 45.89 -11.39
C PHE A 503 -39.11 47.38 -11.09
N GLU A 504 -39.64 47.71 -9.91
CA GLU A 504 -39.38 48.98 -9.22
C GLU A 504 -39.95 48.91 -7.78
N GLU A 505 -39.11 49.31 -6.83
CA GLU A 505 -39.32 49.57 -5.38
C GLU A 505 -38.76 48.55 -4.37
N ALA A 506 -37.63 48.93 -3.75
CA ALA A 506 -37.51 49.07 -2.29
C ALA A 506 -36.10 49.57 -1.93
N GLY A 507 -35.91 50.90 -2.00
CA GLY A 507 -34.88 51.58 -1.22
C GLY A 507 -35.44 51.93 0.16
N GLY A 508 -34.74 51.48 1.21
CA GLY A 508 -34.78 52.05 2.56
C GLY A 508 -35.68 51.33 3.59
N ALA A 509 -35.06 50.66 4.57
CA ALA A 509 -35.24 50.84 6.02
C ALA A 509 -34.46 49.79 6.82
N GLU A 510 -34.25 50.11 8.09
CA GLU A 510 -33.22 49.65 9.03
C GLU A 510 -33.39 48.23 9.61
N ARG A 511 -32.33 47.83 10.33
CA ARG A 511 -32.11 46.65 11.18
C ARG A 511 -33.36 46.20 11.96
N ASP A 512 -33.71 44.92 11.80
CA ASP A 512 -33.82 43.95 12.90
C ASP A 512 -33.78 42.50 12.36
N ASP A 513 -33.05 41.64 13.06
CA ASP A 513 -32.76 40.22 12.75
C ASP A 513 -34.00 39.33 12.98
N GLU A 514 -34.75 38.97 11.94
CA GLU A 514 -35.57 37.73 11.92
C GLU A 514 -35.62 37.10 10.51
N ASP A 515 -35.41 35.78 10.45
CA ASP A 515 -35.29 34.94 9.25
C ASP A 515 -36.57 34.97 8.37
N GLN A 516 -36.59 35.81 7.33
CA GLN A 516 -37.74 35.93 6.39
C GLN A 516 -37.67 35.06 5.11
N THR A 517 -36.64 34.22 4.95
CA THR A 517 -36.47 33.45 3.71
C THR A 517 -37.45 32.26 3.56
N SER A 518 -38.04 31.79 4.67
CA SER A 518 -39.04 30.72 4.67
C SER A 518 -40.45 31.21 4.33
N THR A 519 -40.80 32.45 4.72
CA THR A 519 -42.16 33.00 4.57
C THR A 519 -42.49 33.48 3.17
N THR A 520 -41.51 33.94 2.39
CA THR A 520 -41.75 34.42 1.01
C THR A 520 -42.07 33.25 0.06
N TRP A 521 -41.53 32.06 0.34
CA TRP A 521 -41.69 30.88 -0.52
C TRP A 521 -43.02 30.13 -0.29
N GLU A 522 -43.59 30.18 0.93
CA GLU A 522 -44.94 29.63 1.19
C GLU A 522 -46.05 30.39 0.44
N LYS A 523 -45.87 31.70 0.20
CA LYS A 523 -46.83 32.52 -0.57
C LYS A 523 -46.86 32.13 -2.05
N PHE A 524 -45.71 31.79 -2.64
CA PHE A 524 -45.61 31.38 -4.05
C PHE A 524 -46.30 30.04 -4.32
N ASN A 525 -46.20 29.08 -3.37
CA ASN A 525 -46.87 27.79 -3.48
C ASN A 525 -48.40 27.83 -3.24
N ARG A 526 -48.91 28.80 -2.46
CA ARG A 526 -50.36 28.98 -2.29
C ARG A 526 -51.05 29.52 -3.54
N MET A 527 -50.36 30.32 -4.36
CA MET A 527 -50.91 30.87 -5.61
C MET A 527 -51.05 29.82 -6.73
N ARG A 528 -50.29 28.72 -6.68
CA ARG A 528 -50.34 27.65 -7.71
C ARG A 528 -51.50 26.66 -7.55
N LYS A 529 -52.32 26.76 -6.50
CA LYS A 529 -53.37 25.76 -6.18
C LYS A 529 -54.82 26.21 -6.40
N SER A 530 -55.05 27.25 -7.20
CA SER A 530 -56.40 27.70 -7.56
C SER A 530 -56.59 27.74 -9.08
N ARG A 531 -56.92 26.58 -9.67
CA ARG A 531 -57.83 26.39 -10.83
C ARG A 531 -57.76 24.96 -11.34
N ASN A 532 -58.76 24.14 -11.02
CA ASN A 532 -59.57 23.48 -12.04
C ASN A 532 -60.89 22.92 -11.47
N PRO A 533 -61.98 22.89 -12.26
CA PRO A 533 -63.35 22.60 -11.80
C PRO A 533 -63.84 21.17 -12.14
N ASN A 534 -64.75 20.66 -11.30
CA ASN A 534 -65.86 19.67 -11.45
C ASN A 534 -65.61 18.37 -12.26
N VAL A 535 -66.09 17.18 -11.84
CA VAL A 535 -67.50 16.73 -11.74
C VAL A 535 -67.58 15.36 -11.02
N ASP A 536 -68.61 15.19 -10.17
CA ASP A 536 -69.40 14.01 -9.68
C ASP A 536 -68.73 12.62 -9.48
N ASP A 537 -69.08 11.76 -8.50
CA ASP A 537 -70.36 11.46 -7.87
C ASP A 537 -70.20 10.60 -6.58
N ASN A 538 -71.19 10.71 -5.67
CA ASN A 538 -71.71 9.75 -4.69
C ASN A 538 -70.83 8.98 -3.67
N SER A 539 -70.99 9.30 -2.36
CA SER A 539 -71.71 8.50 -1.34
C SER A 539 -71.21 8.65 0.13
N VAL A 540 -72.05 9.32 0.93
CA VAL A 540 -72.49 9.20 2.35
C VAL A 540 -71.67 8.37 3.40
N PRO A 541 -71.68 8.76 4.70
CA PRO A 541 -70.53 8.71 5.61
C PRO A 541 -70.65 7.77 6.83
N ARG A 542 -69.52 7.46 7.46
CA ARG A 542 -69.37 6.95 8.85
C ARG A 542 -67.96 7.29 9.35
N ASP A 543 -67.64 7.52 10.60
CA ASP A 543 -68.33 7.84 11.84
C ASP A 543 -67.19 8.28 12.80
N SER A 544 -67.60 9.10 13.74
CA SER A 544 -66.93 9.79 14.83
C SER A 544 -65.89 9.05 15.72
N ARG A 545 -65.13 9.90 16.44
CA ARG A 545 -64.53 9.75 17.80
C ARG A 545 -63.02 9.51 17.82
N ARG A 546 -62.22 10.07 18.73
CA ARG A 546 -62.38 11.09 19.79
C ARG A 546 -60.97 11.44 20.30
N ARG A 547 -60.85 12.67 20.81
CA ARG A 547 -59.80 13.19 21.71
C ARG A 547 -59.45 12.22 22.86
N SER A 548 -58.19 12.25 23.33
CA SER A 548 -57.80 12.61 24.72
C SER A 548 -56.30 12.33 24.97
N ARG A 549 -55.54 13.33 25.41
CA ARG A 549 -55.11 13.66 26.80
C ARG A 549 -53.78 13.04 27.21
N THR A 550 -52.82 13.93 27.48
CA THR A 550 -51.66 13.77 28.36
C THR A 550 -52.04 13.28 29.76
N PRO A 551 -51.10 12.63 30.46
CA PRO A 551 -50.65 13.18 31.75
C PRO A 551 -49.13 13.06 32.04
N PRO A 552 -48.59 13.73 33.09
CA PRO A 552 -47.17 14.09 33.20
C PRO A 552 -46.36 13.43 34.35
N ARG A 553 -45.04 13.65 34.30
CA ARG A 553 -44.00 13.77 35.37
C ARG A 553 -43.89 12.72 36.49
N ARG A 554 -42.69 12.11 36.62
CA ARG A 554 -42.11 11.70 37.92
C ARG A 554 -40.65 12.15 38.07
N ARG A 555 -40.44 12.99 39.09
CA ARG A 555 -39.15 13.22 39.77
C ARG A 555 -38.69 11.93 40.46
N ARG A 556 -37.37 11.68 40.50
CA ARG A 556 -36.69 11.11 41.69
C ARG A 556 -35.18 11.36 41.61
N SER A 557 -34.72 12.21 42.52
CA SER A 557 -33.35 12.29 42.99
C SER A 557 -33.02 11.08 43.87
N ARG A 558 -31.77 10.62 43.83
CA ARG A 558 -30.98 10.21 45.01
C ARG A 558 -29.54 9.88 44.61
N THR A 559 -28.63 10.70 45.10
CA THR A 559 -27.22 10.37 45.36
C THR A 559 -27.10 9.14 46.26
N PRO A 560 -25.93 8.47 46.24
CA PRO A 560 -25.25 8.28 47.51
C PRO A 560 -23.78 8.68 47.48
N THR A 561 -23.39 9.28 48.60
CA THR A 561 -22.06 9.72 49.03
C THR A 561 -21.11 8.57 49.34
N ARG A 562 -19.83 8.77 48.98
CA ARG A 562 -18.60 8.55 49.78
C ARG A 562 -18.58 7.34 50.75
N ARG A 563 -17.69 6.37 50.47
CA ARG A 563 -16.93 5.68 51.52
C ARG A 563 -15.43 5.65 51.20
N ARG A 564 -14.66 6.09 52.18
CA ARG A 564 -13.19 6.04 52.31
C ARG A 564 -12.73 4.62 52.70
N SER A 565 -11.43 4.39 52.48
CA SER A 565 -10.55 3.36 53.10
C SER A 565 -10.66 1.96 52.48
N ARG A 566 -9.60 1.17 52.23
CA ARG A 566 -8.21 1.13 52.73
C ARG A 566 -7.29 0.52 51.65
N SER A 567 -6.05 0.98 51.59
CA SER A 567 -4.91 0.24 51.04
C SER A 567 -4.56 -0.96 51.94
N PRO A 568 -3.99 -2.03 51.35
CA PRO A 568 -2.87 -2.71 51.99
C PRO A 568 -1.68 -2.91 51.06
N GLN A 569 -0.52 -2.98 51.72
CA GLN A 569 0.84 -3.07 51.20
C GLN A 569 1.17 -4.36 50.43
N ALA A 570 2.18 -4.18 49.58
CA ALA A 570 3.22 -5.11 49.15
C ALA A 570 3.36 -6.46 49.88
N ARG A 571 3.53 -7.50 49.07
CA ARG A 571 4.35 -8.67 49.41
C ARG A 571 5.22 -9.05 48.21
N ARG A 572 6.53 -9.03 48.48
CA ARG A 572 7.67 -9.80 47.94
C ARG A 572 7.69 -10.14 46.45
#